data_AF-A0A527GH05-F1
#
_entry.id   AF-A0A527GH05-F1
#
_cell.length_a   1.000
_cell.length_b   1.000
_cell.length_c   1.000
_cell.angle_alpha   90.00
_cell.angle_beta   90.00
_cell.angle_gamma   90.00
#
_symmetry.space_group_name_H-M   'P 1'
#
loop_
_entity.id
_entity.type
_entity.pdbx_description
1 polymer ?
#
loop_
_entity_poly.entity_id
_entity_poly.type
_entity_poly.pdbx_seq_one_letter_code
_entity_poly.pdbx_strand_id
1 'polypeptide(L)'
;YVKIGADNTITIVAPRAEMGQGISTTLAAMVAEELDVGLDRVKVEHGPASHAYYNAAILQEGGPFAFFDESMTAQAVRSGLG
;
A
#
# COMPACT_ATOMS: atom_id res chain seq x y z
N TYR A 1 0.40 8.02 2.44
CA TYR A 1 0.65 9.19 3.30
C TYR A 1 -0.68 9.87 3.61
N VAL A 2 -0.73 10.80 4.57
CA VAL A 2 -1.94 11.57 4.92
C VAL A 2 -1.81 13.01 4.43
N LYS A 3 -2.88 13.56 3.85
CA LYS A 3 -2.98 14.95 3.39
C LYS A 3 -4.13 15.63 4.13
N ILE A 4 -3.89 16.84 4.64
CA ILE A 4 -4.92 17.69 5.24
C ILE A 4 -5.12 18.89 4.30
N GLY A 5 -6.33 19.04 3.76
CA GLY A 5 -6.71 20.15 2.91
C GLY A 5 -6.99 21.42 3.71
N ALA A 6 -6.92 22.58 3.05
CA ALA A 6 -7.28 23.86 3.67
C ALA A 6 -8.77 23.96 4.07
N ASP A 7 -9.61 23.09 3.52
CA ASP A 7 -11.02 22.88 3.86
C ASP A 7 -11.22 21.92 5.05
N ASN A 8 -10.12 21.47 5.69
CA ASN A 8 -10.08 20.44 6.72
C ASN A 8 -10.54 19.04 6.26
N THR A 9 -10.52 18.76 4.96
CA THR A 9 -10.67 17.39 4.45
C THR A 9 -9.37 16.62 4.68
N ILE A 10 -9.47 15.44 5.30
CA ILE A 10 -8.33 14.55 5.55
C ILE A 10 -8.37 13.41 4.54
N THR A 11 -7.31 13.26 3.75
CA THR A 11 -7.20 12.19 2.74
C THR A 11 -6.05 11.27 3.09
N ILE A 12 -6.37 9.99 3.29
CA ILE A 12 -5.40 8.89 3.42
C ILE A 12 -5.15 8.33 2.02
N VAL A 13 -3.91 8.42 1.56
CA VAL A 13 -3.51 7.84 0.27
C VAL A 13 -2.94 6.45 0.50
N ALA A 14 -3.72 5.43 0.11
CA ALA A 14 -3.41 4.01 0.27
C ALA A 14 -2.97 3.40 -1.09
N PRO A 15 -1.69 3.01 -1.25
CA PRO A 15 -1.17 2.51 -2.53
C PRO A 15 -1.52 1.04 -2.79
N ARG A 16 -1.97 0.30 -1.78
CA ARG A 16 -2.39 -1.09 -1.92
C ARG A 16 -3.88 -1.15 -2.17
N ALA A 17 -4.25 -1.95 -3.16
CA ALA A 17 -5.65 -2.14 -3.48
C ALA A 17 -6.34 -2.91 -2.35
N GLU A 18 -7.58 -2.51 -2.07
CA GLU A 18 -8.46 -3.19 -1.14
C GLU A 18 -9.61 -3.85 -1.87
N MET A 19 -9.86 -5.11 -1.51
CA MET A 19 -10.88 -5.99 -2.08
C MET A 19 -11.86 -6.48 -1.01
N GLY A 20 -12.05 -5.70 0.07
CA GLY A 20 -13.01 -5.99 1.14
C GLY A 20 -12.42 -6.53 2.45
N GLN A 21 -11.09 -6.52 2.61
CA GLN A 21 -10.44 -6.92 3.86
C GLN A 21 -10.62 -5.92 5.01
N GLY A 22 -11.19 -4.73 4.77
CA GLY A 22 -11.53 -3.72 5.78
C GLY A 22 -10.41 -2.72 6.10
N ILE A 23 -9.33 -2.69 5.33
CA ILE A 23 -8.15 -1.86 5.61
C ILE A 23 -8.47 -0.37 5.55
N SER A 24 -9.25 0.10 4.57
CA SER A 24 -9.63 1.50 4.42
C SER A 24 -10.47 1.95 5.60
N THR A 25 -11.42 1.13 6.04
CA THR A 25 -12.26 1.42 7.20
C THR A 25 -11.41 1.54 8.47
N THR A 26 -10.52 0.58 8.71
CA THR A 26 -9.63 0.60 9.88
C THR A 26 -8.68 1.80 9.86
N LEU A 27 -8.06 2.08 8.70
CA LEU A 27 -7.17 3.24 8.55
C LEU A 27 -7.91 4.56 8.78
N ALA A 28 -9.13 4.69 8.25
CA ALA A 28 -9.96 5.88 8.47
C ALA A 28 -10.30 6.07 9.96
N ALA A 29 -10.65 4.99 10.66
CA ALA A 29 -10.94 5.03 12.09
C ALA A 29 -9.70 5.41 12.92
N MET A 30 -8.55 4.81 12.65
CA MET A 30 -7.29 5.13 13.37
C MET A 30 -6.88 6.59 13.18
N VAL A 31 -6.98 7.13 11.96
CA VAL A 31 -6.61 8.52 11.70
C VAL A 31 -7.62 9.49 12.31
N ALA A 32 -8.91 9.15 12.30
CA ALA A 32 -9.94 9.95 12.95
C ALA A 32 -9.72 10.02 14.47
N GLU A 33 -9.37 8.89 15.09
CA GLU A 33 -9.03 8.80 16.51
C GLU A 33 -7.79 9.64 16.86
N GLU A 34 -6.69 9.47 16.13
CA GLU A 34 -5.43 10.18 16.41
C GLU A 34 -5.56 11.71 16.27
N LEU A 35 -6.48 12.18 15.41
CA LEU A 35 -6.68 13.61 15.15
C LEU A 35 -7.88 14.20 15.90
N ASP A 36 -8.57 13.42 16.73
CA ASP A 36 -9.79 13.84 17.46
C ASP A 36 -10.86 14.45 16.53
N VAL A 37 -11.11 13.82 15.38
CA VAL A 37 -12.11 14.28 14.38
C VAL A 37 -13.18 13.24 14.09
N GLY A 38 -14.30 13.68 13.54
CA GLY A 38 -15.34 12.78 13.01
C GLY A 38 -14.87 12.02 11.77
N LEU A 39 -15.35 10.78 11.61
CA LEU A 39 -15.10 9.93 10.43
C LEU A 39 -15.56 10.59 9.12
N ASP A 40 -16.54 11.50 9.16
CA ASP A 40 -17.05 12.26 8.02
C ASP A 40 -15.98 13.17 7.38
N ARG A 41 -14.92 13.49 8.12
CA ARG A 41 -13.79 14.32 7.67
C ARG A 41 -12.70 13.52 6.97
N VAL A 42 -12.71 12.19 7.09
CA VAL A 42 -11.64 11.32 6.61
C VAL A 42 -12.06 10.56 5.37
N LYS A 43 -11.24 10.60 4.33
CA LYS A 43 -11.42 9.86 3.07
C LYS A 43 -10.19 9.00 2.80
N VAL A 44 -10.41 7.80 2.29
CA VAL A 44 -9.34 6.92 1.80
C VAL A 44 -9.40 6.89 0.29
N GLU A 45 -8.29 7.22 -0.36
CA GLU A 45 -8.16 7.21 -1.82
C GLU A 45 -7.03 6.27 -2.23
N HIS A 46 -7.25 5.58 -3.36
CA HIS A 46 -6.20 4.79 -3.96
C HIS A 46 -5.10 5.70 -4.50
N GLY A 47 -3.87 5.45 -4.07
CA GLY A 47 -2.73 6.26 -4.50
C GLY A 47 -2.44 6.09 -5.99
N PRO A 48 -2.10 7.17 -6.72
CA PRO A 48 -1.63 7.05 -8.09
C PRO A 48 -0.33 6.24 -8.13
N ALA A 49 -0.07 5.59 -9.26
CA ALA A 49 1.20 4.91 -9.48
C ALA A 49 2.36 5.90 -9.26
N SER A 50 3.27 5.58 -8.33
CA SER A 50 4.38 6.43 -7.96
C SER A 50 5.55 5.59 -7.47
N HIS A 51 6.77 6.03 -7.77
CA HIS A 51 8.01 5.44 -7.24
C HIS A 51 8.04 5.42 -5.71
N ALA A 52 7.32 6.34 -5.05
CA ALA A 52 7.21 6.38 -3.60
C ALA A 52 6.55 5.12 -3.00
N TYR A 53 5.86 4.32 -3.82
CA TYR A 53 5.19 3.08 -3.41
C TYR A 53 5.93 1.81 -3.85
N TYR A 54 7.13 1.98 -4.41
CA TYR A 54 7.97 0.88 -4.85
C TYR A 54 8.47 0.07 -3.65
N ASN A 55 8.20 -1.23 -3.66
CA ASN A 55 8.71 -2.14 -2.65
C ASN A 55 10.01 -2.77 -3.16
N ALA A 56 11.16 -2.25 -2.72
CA ALA A 56 12.46 -2.80 -3.09
C ALA A 56 12.64 -4.27 -2.67
N ALA A 57 11.93 -4.71 -1.62
CA ALA A 57 11.94 -6.11 -1.18
C ALA A 57 11.33 -7.04 -2.24
N ILE A 58 10.38 -6.59 -3.08
CA ILE A 58 9.85 -7.43 -4.17
C ILE A 58 10.94 -7.78 -5.19
N LEU A 59 11.87 -6.85 -5.47
CA LEU A 59 13.00 -7.19 -6.34
C LEU A 59 13.93 -8.20 -5.69
N GLN A 60 14.18 -8.03 -4.39
CA GLN A 60 15.10 -8.84 -3.62
C GLN A 60 14.55 -10.26 -3.37
N GLU A 61 13.23 -10.41 -3.26
CA GLU A 61 12.56 -11.69 -2.99
C GLU A 61 12.16 -12.48 -4.24
N GLY A 62 12.27 -11.92 -5.46
CA GLY A 62 11.81 -12.68 -6.63
C GLY A 62 12.00 -12.12 -8.03
N GLY A 63 12.61 -10.94 -8.22
CA GLY A 63 12.81 -10.39 -9.57
C GLY A 63 11.52 -10.40 -10.43
N PRO A 64 11.60 -10.68 -11.75
CA PRO A 64 10.43 -10.66 -12.65
C PRO A 64 9.42 -11.82 -12.45
N PHE A 65 9.60 -12.65 -11.41
CA PHE A 65 8.75 -13.81 -11.12
C PHE A 65 8.05 -13.64 -9.76
N ALA A 66 6.86 -14.22 -9.63
CA ALA A 66 6.17 -14.21 -8.34
C ALA A 66 6.96 -15.00 -7.29
N PHE A 67 6.89 -14.59 -6.02
CA PHE A 67 7.63 -15.25 -4.93
C PHE A 67 7.26 -16.73 -4.75
N PHE A 68 6.05 -17.12 -5.15
CA PHE A 68 5.54 -18.50 -5.11
C PHE A 68 5.72 -19.25 -6.44
N ASP A 69 6.33 -18.64 -7.46
CA ASP A 69 6.62 -19.33 -8.73
C ASP A 69 7.83 -20.26 -8.56
N GLU A 70 7.59 -21.56 -8.53
CA GLU A 70 8.62 -22.60 -8.42
C GLU A 70 9.09 -23.15 -9.77
N SER A 71 8.73 -22.51 -10.89
CA SER A 71 9.20 -22.95 -12.20
C SER A 71 10.73 -22.99 -12.26
N MET A 72 11.26 -23.91 -13.07
CA MET A 72 12.70 -24.08 -13.28
C MET A 72 13.40 -22.75 -13.62
N THR A 73 12.75 -21.92 -14.43
CA THR A 73 13.26 -20.59 -14.82
C THR A 73 13.28 -19.62 -13.63
N ALA A 74 12.21 -19.56 -12.84
CA ALA A 74 12.13 -18.68 -11.67
C ALA A 74 13.13 -19.09 -10.58
N GLN A 75 13.31 -20.39 -10.34
CA GLN A 75 14.31 -20.92 -9.42
C GLN A 75 15.74 -20.61 -9.88
N ALA A 76 16.04 -20.78 -11.17
CA ALA A 76 17.37 -20.50 -11.72
C ALA A 76 17.77 -19.02 -11.59
N VAL A 77 16.82 -18.09 -11.73
CA VAL A 77 17.08 -16.66 -11.55
C VAL A 77 17.30 -16.31 -10.08
N ARG A 78 16.53 -16.88 -9.15
CA ARG A 78 16.72 -16.63 -7.72
C ARG A 78 18.04 -17.20 -7.19
N SER A 79 18.44 -18.40 -7.63
CA SER A 79 19.70 -19.01 -7.20
C SER A 79 20.94 -18.30 -7.74
N GLY A 80 20.83 -17.61 -8.88
CA GLY A 80 21.92 -16.81 -9.46
C GLY A 80 22.06 -15.39 -8.91
N LEU A 81 21.05 -14.89 -8.17
CA LEU A 81 21.05 -13.56 -7.56
C LEU A 81 21.40 -13.57 -6.05
N GLY A 82 21.55 -14.77 -5.46
CA GLY A 82 21.96 -14.99 -4.06
C GLY A 82 23.47 -15.12 -3.89
#